data_AF-A0A0F9XCX3-F1
#
_entry.id   AF-A0A0F9XCX3-F1
#
_cell.length_a   1.000
_cell.length_b   1.000
_cell.length_c   1.000
_cell.angle_alpha   90.00
_cell.angle_beta   90.00
_cell.angle_gamma   90.00
#
_symmetry.space_group_name_H-M   'P 1'
#
loop_
_entity.id
_entity.type
_entity.pdbx_description
1 polymer ?
#
loop_
_entity_poly.entity_id
_entity_poly.type
_entity_poly.pdbx_seq_one_letter_code
_entity_poly.pdbx_strand_id
1 'polypeptide(L)'
;MDLQANQTPRKLTFNQRRKLSQVMGQYESMLVGLYASVKDVGEMRTPGEKLTQNLDFKKKLLSYHERFRLRLIELDLMLPAFEQAEKNAISSAEMIVAGQPRADVRHWIERYRGSIFFGLELDTQNVIFDCYQWGEKVQGALNR
;
A
#
# COMPACT_ATOMS: atom_id res chain seq x y z
N MET A 1 37.86 -10.61 8.15
CA MET A 1 37.29 -10.07 6.89
C MET A 1 36.57 -11.19 6.18
N ASP A 2 35.56 -10.81 5.39
CA ASP A 2 34.89 -11.60 4.35
C ASP A 2 33.75 -12.54 4.75
N LEU A 3 32.57 -11.95 4.96
CA LEU A 3 31.28 -12.52 4.56
C LEU A 3 30.34 -11.41 4.05
N GLN A 4 30.81 -10.55 3.14
CA GLN A 4 29.89 -9.88 2.23
C GLN A 4 29.63 -10.85 1.08
N ALA A 5 28.63 -11.71 1.27
CA ALA A 5 27.99 -12.33 0.13
C ALA A 5 27.52 -11.19 -0.78
N ASN A 6 28.24 -10.96 -1.88
CA ASN A 6 27.78 -10.18 -3.02
C ASN A 6 26.53 -10.89 -3.55
N GLN A 7 25.39 -10.71 -2.87
CA GLN A 7 24.09 -11.00 -3.43
C GLN A 7 23.89 -9.96 -4.51
N THR A 8 24.24 -10.33 -5.75
CA THR A 8 23.84 -9.56 -6.92
C THR A 8 22.35 -9.24 -6.77
N PRO A 9 21.96 -7.95 -6.71
CA PRO A 9 20.56 -7.60 -6.51
C PRO A 9 19.73 -8.27 -7.61
N ARG A 10 18.74 -9.05 -7.18
CA ARG A 10 17.89 -9.83 -8.07
C ARG A 10 17.30 -8.90 -9.13
N LYS A 11 17.52 -9.20 -10.41
CA LYS A 11 17.00 -8.40 -11.52
C LYS A 11 15.83 -9.10 -12.19
N LEU A 12 14.69 -8.43 -12.19
CA LEU A 12 13.47 -8.89 -12.86
C LEU A 12 13.57 -8.70 -14.37
N THR A 13 13.03 -9.67 -15.11
CA THR A 13 12.81 -9.53 -16.55
C THR A 13 11.79 -8.42 -16.85
N PHE A 14 11.78 -7.90 -18.09
CA PHE A 14 10.79 -6.90 -18.50
C PHE A 14 9.34 -7.32 -18.20
N ASN A 15 8.97 -8.57 -18.50
CA ASN A 15 7.62 -9.07 -18.23
C ASN A 15 7.31 -9.15 -16.74
N GLN A 16 8.28 -9.54 -15.90
CA GLN A 16 8.11 -9.52 -14.44
C GLN A 16 7.93 -8.09 -13.91
N ARG A 17 8.71 -7.13 -14.41
CA ARG A 17 8.55 -5.71 -14.04
C ARG A 17 7.17 -5.16 -14.42
N ARG A 18 6.63 -5.54 -15.59
CA ARG A 18 5.26 -5.18 -15.97
C ARG A 18 4.21 -5.81 -15.06
N LYS A 19 4.36 -7.10 -14.73
CA LYS A 19 3.46 -7.78 -13.78
C LYS A 19 3.53 -7.13 -12.40
N LEU A 20 4.72 -6.83 -11.90
CA LEU A 20 4.92 -6.12 -10.64
C LEU A 20 4.20 -4.76 -10.65
N SER A 21 4.40 -3.96 -11.69
CA SER A 21 3.71 -2.67 -11.87
C SER A 21 2.18 -2.82 -11.87
N GLN A 22 1.63 -3.87 -12.50
CA GLN A 22 0.19 -4.15 -12.47
C GLN A 22 -0.31 -4.51 -11.08
N VAL A 23 0.39 -5.38 -10.36
CA VAL A 23 0.00 -5.77 -8.99
C VAL A 23 0.11 -4.56 -8.04
N MET A 24 1.16 -3.75 -8.19
CA MET A 24 1.32 -2.49 -7.46
C MET A 24 0.17 -1.51 -7.72
N GLY A 25 -0.24 -1.33 -8.98
CA GLY A 25 -1.37 -0.46 -9.33
C GLY A 25 -2.72 -0.96 -8.78
N GLN A 26 -2.94 -2.28 -8.75
CA GLN A 26 -4.12 -2.86 -8.11
C GLN A 26 -4.11 -2.62 -6.60
N TYR A 27 -2.96 -2.83 -5.96
CA TYR A 27 -2.80 -2.61 -4.53
C TYR A 27 -3.00 -1.13 -4.15
N GLU A 28 -2.40 -0.22 -4.90
CA GLU A 28 -2.56 1.22 -4.75
C GLU A 28 -4.03 1.64 -4.84
N SER A 29 -4.75 1.13 -5.84
CA SER A 29 -6.17 1.42 -6.02
C SER A 29 -7.01 0.96 -4.81
N MET A 30 -6.65 -0.17 -4.20
CA MET A 30 -7.30 -0.66 -2.98
C MET A 30 -7.01 0.24 -1.78
N LEU A 31 -5.78 0.74 -1.63
CA LEU A 31 -5.41 1.64 -0.53
C LEU A 31 -6.08 3.01 -0.66
N VAL A 32 -6.10 3.59 -1.87
CA VAL A 32 -6.81 4.86 -2.13
C VAL A 32 -8.31 4.69 -1.88
N GLY A 33 -8.91 3.58 -2.31
CA GLY A 33 -10.31 3.27 -2.00
C GLY A 33 -10.56 3.11 -0.50
N LEU A 34 -9.62 2.51 0.25
CA LEU A 34 -9.70 2.43 1.70
C LEU A 34 -9.65 3.81 2.35
N TYR A 35 -8.69 4.66 1.96
CA TYR A 35 -8.54 6.03 2.41
C TYR A 35 -9.82 6.84 2.17
N ALA A 36 -10.37 6.81 0.95
CA ALA A 36 -11.60 7.51 0.60
C ALA A 36 -12.84 7.01 1.35
N SER A 37 -12.84 5.74 1.79
CA SER A 37 -13.92 5.15 2.58
C SER A 37 -13.87 5.52 4.07
N VAL A 38 -12.75 6.05 4.58
CA VAL A 38 -12.66 6.59 5.93
C VAL A 38 -13.42 7.91 5.93
N LYS A 39 -14.73 7.88 6.19
CA LYS A 39 -15.59 9.07 6.26
C LYS A 39 -15.95 9.42 7.69
N ASP A 40 -16.04 10.71 7.97
CA ASP A 40 -16.67 11.18 9.20
C ASP A 40 -18.20 11.01 9.12
N VAL A 41 -18.86 10.98 10.28
CA VAL A 41 -20.32 10.79 10.37
C VAL A 41 -21.07 11.86 9.56
N GLY A 42 -20.57 13.10 9.55
CA GLY A 42 -21.14 14.20 8.77
C GLY A 42 -20.91 14.10 7.25
N GLU A 43 -20.03 13.21 6.80
CA GLU A 43 -19.74 12.97 5.38
C GLU A 43 -20.49 11.73 4.84
N MET A 44 -21.20 11.01 5.69
CA MET A 44 -22.05 9.89 5.28
C MET A 44 -23.30 10.43 4.59
N ARG A 45 -23.41 10.19 3.28
CA ARG A 45 -24.47 10.75 2.43
C ARG A 45 -25.60 9.75 2.17
N THR A 46 -25.39 8.47 2.51
CA THR A 46 -26.34 7.41 2.20
C THR A 46 -26.77 6.63 3.45
N PRO A 47 -28.07 6.30 3.60
CA PRO A 47 -28.58 5.55 4.75
C PRO A 47 -27.99 4.13 4.92
N GLY A 48 -27.29 3.60 3.91
CA GLY A 48 -26.64 2.29 3.94
C GLY A 48 -25.17 2.31 4.37
N GLU A 49 -24.55 3.48 4.55
CA GLU A 49 -23.16 3.60 5.00
C GLU A 49 -23.04 3.16 6.47
N LYS A 50 -22.46 1.97 6.70
CA LYS A 50 -22.18 1.49 8.05
C LYS A 50 -21.02 2.27 8.67
N LEU A 51 -21.23 2.71 9.91
CA LEU A 51 -20.17 3.26 10.78
C LEU A 51 -19.13 2.17 11.08
N THR A 52 -18.12 2.10 10.22
CA THR A 52 -17.02 1.13 10.31
C THR A 52 -16.07 1.56 11.41
N GLN A 53 -15.68 0.70 12.36
CA GLN A 53 -14.81 1.13 13.45
C GLN A 53 -13.38 1.39 12.95
N ASN A 54 -12.61 2.24 13.64
CA ASN A 54 -11.20 2.49 13.27
C ASN A 54 -10.39 1.19 13.17
N LEU A 55 -10.63 0.24 14.08
CA LEU A 55 -9.95 -1.05 14.08
C LEU A 55 -10.33 -1.91 12.87
N ASP A 56 -11.51 -1.73 12.28
CA ASP A 56 -11.88 -2.42 11.05
C ASP A 56 -11.08 -1.90 9.86
N PHE A 57 -10.79 -0.59 9.81
CA PHE A 57 -9.87 -0.02 8.81
C PHE A 57 -8.46 -0.59 8.96
N LYS A 58 -7.94 -0.69 10.19
CA LYS A 58 -6.65 -1.35 10.47
C LYS A 58 -6.64 -2.80 9.98
N LYS A 59 -7.64 -3.61 10.35
CA LYS A 59 -7.76 -5.00 9.90
C LYS A 59 -7.82 -5.12 8.39
N LYS A 60 -8.58 -4.23 7.73
CA LYS A 60 -8.72 -4.21 6.27
C LYS A 60 -7.40 -3.82 5.60
N LEU A 61 -6.70 -2.82 6.12
CA LEU A 61 -5.37 -2.42 5.65
C LEU A 61 -4.37 -3.58 5.72
N LEU A 62 -4.26 -4.23 6.88
CA LEU A 62 -3.36 -5.39 7.07
C LEU A 62 -3.75 -6.57 6.18
N SER A 63 -5.05 -6.82 6.00
CA SER A 63 -5.56 -7.84 5.08
C SER A 63 -5.22 -7.53 3.61
N TYR A 64 -5.25 -6.27 3.22
CA TYR A 64 -4.88 -5.84 1.87
C TYR A 64 -3.38 -6.07 1.63
N HIS A 65 -2.55 -5.70 2.61
CA HIS A 65 -1.12 -5.95 2.59
C HIS A 65 -0.77 -7.42 2.49
N GLU A 66 -1.38 -8.29 3.31
CA GLU A 66 -1.07 -9.72 3.27
C GLU A 66 -1.42 -10.33 1.91
N ARG A 67 -2.56 -9.95 1.32
CA ARG A 67 -2.90 -10.39 -0.03
C ARG A 67 -1.90 -9.90 -1.08
N PHE A 68 -1.41 -8.67 -0.95
CA PHE A 68 -0.38 -8.15 -1.84
C PHE A 68 0.93 -8.94 -1.71
N ARG A 69 1.39 -9.16 -0.48
CA ARG A 69 2.60 -9.94 -0.17
C ARG A 69 2.52 -11.36 -0.72
N LEU A 70 1.43 -12.08 -0.44
CA LEU A 70 1.19 -13.42 -0.96
C LEU A 70 1.20 -13.44 -2.49
N ARG A 71 0.58 -12.43 -3.12
CA ARG A 71 0.57 -12.33 -4.58
C ARG A 71 1.95 -12.10 -5.18
N LEU A 72 2.81 -11.31 -4.52
CA LEU A 72 4.20 -11.14 -4.95
C LEU A 72 4.99 -12.44 -4.82
N ILE A 73 4.79 -13.20 -3.74
CA ILE A 73 5.44 -14.50 -3.53
C ILE A 73 4.99 -15.51 -4.61
N GLU A 74 3.68 -15.66 -4.83
CA GLU A 74 3.10 -16.56 -5.84
C GLU A 74 3.63 -16.29 -7.25
N LEU A 75 3.83 -15.02 -7.59
CA LEU A 75 4.31 -14.61 -8.91
C LEU A 75 5.84 -14.56 -9.02
N ASP A 76 6.55 -14.92 -7.95
CA ASP A 76 7.99 -14.78 -7.83
C ASP A 76 8.47 -13.35 -8.15
N LEU A 77 7.79 -12.36 -7.56
CA LEU A 77 8.06 -10.93 -7.67
C LEU A 77 8.47 -10.30 -6.34
N MET A 78 8.60 -11.11 -5.28
CA MET A 78 9.07 -10.64 -3.98
C MET A 78 10.54 -10.19 -4.09
N LEU A 79 10.81 -8.96 -3.66
CA LEU A 79 12.13 -8.32 -3.69
C LEU A 79 12.55 -7.90 -2.28
N PRO A 80 13.86 -7.86 -1.96
CA PRO A 80 14.33 -7.40 -0.65
C PRO A 80 13.87 -5.98 -0.29
N ALA A 81 13.72 -5.10 -1.29
CA ALA A 81 13.18 -3.76 -1.10
C ALA A 81 11.76 -3.77 -0.50
N PHE A 82 10.94 -4.77 -0.86
CA PHE A 82 9.59 -4.92 -0.31
C PHE A 82 9.61 -5.25 1.19
N GLU A 83 10.46 -6.18 1.62
CA GLU A 83 10.56 -6.58 3.04
C GLU A 83 10.96 -5.39 3.92
N GLN A 84 11.85 -4.53 3.42
CA GLN A 84 12.25 -3.33 4.15
C GLN A 84 11.15 -2.26 4.17
N ALA A 85 10.47 -2.05 3.05
CA ALA A 85 9.34 -1.12 2.95
C ALA A 85 8.16 -1.57 3.84
N GLU A 86 7.90 -2.87 3.89
CA GLU A 86 6.87 -3.50 4.72
C GLU A 86 7.05 -3.20 6.21
N LYS A 87 8.27 -3.35 6.75
CA LYS A 87 8.54 -3.05 8.16
C LYS A 87 8.17 -1.61 8.52
N ASN A 88 8.52 -0.67 7.65
CA ASN A 88 8.21 0.74 7.84
C ASN A 88 6.70 1.00 7.74
N ALA A 89 6.04 0.41 6.74
CA ALA A 89 4.61 0.55 6.53
C ALA A 89 3.79 -0.01 7.71
N ILE A 90 4.08 -1.23 8.16
CA ILE A 90 3.36 -1.89 9.26
C ILE A 90 3.37 -1.04 10.53
N SER A 91 4.50 -0.37 10.85
CA SER A 91 4.54 0.52 12.03
C SER A 91 3.50 1.65 11.95
N SER A 92 3.22 2.18 10.75
CA SER A 92 2.16 3.19 10.55
C SER A 92 0.76 2.59 10.69
N ALA A 93 0.53 1.36 10.25
CA ALA A 93 -0.75 0.68 10.45
C ALA A 93 -1.03 0.42 11.94
N GLU A 94 0.01 0.14 12.73
CA GLU A 94 -0.12 -0.09 14.17
C GLU A 94 -0.58 1.15 14.94
N MET A 95 -0.30 2.35 14.42
CA MET A 95 -0.75 3.62 15.00
C MET A 95 -2.26 3.87 14.84
N ILE A 96 -2.97 3.05 14.06
CA ILE A 96 -4.43 3.15 13.95
C ILE A 96 -5.07 2.51 15.20
N VAL A 97 -5.57 3.36 16.10
CA VAL A 97 -6.17 2.94 17.38
C VAL A 97 -7.68 3.27 17.46
N ALA A 98 -8.36 2.63 18.41
CA ALA A 98 -9.75 2.94 18.72
C ALA A 98 -9.90 4.35 19.29
N GLY A 99 -10.99 5.04 18.95
CA GLY A 99 -11.33 6.36 19.52
C GLY A 99 -10.61 7.56 18.91
N GLN A 100 -9.60 7.36 18.05
CA GLN A 100 -8.94 8.48 17.36
C GLN A 100 -9.85 9.14 16.30
N PRO A 101 -9.67 10.45 16.02
CA PRO A 101 -10.30 11.14 14.89
C PRO A 101 -10.09 10.43 13.54
N ARG A 102 -11.08 10.54 12.63
CA ARG A 102 -10.96 9.95 11.28
C ARG A 102 -9.86 10.59 10.45
N ALA A 103 -9.59 11.87 10.66
CA ALA A 103 -8.45 12.56 10.07
C ALA A 103 -7.12 11.84 10.39
N ASP A 104 -6.97 11.35 11.62
CA ASP A 104 -5.77 10.60 12.03
C ASP A 104 -5.74 9.21 11.40
N VAL A 105 -6.89 8.52 11.31
CA VAL A 105 -6.97 7.23 10.57
C VAL A 105 -6.54 7.42 9.11
N ARG A 106 -7.03 8.48 8.44
CA ARG A 106 -6.63 8.85 7.08
C ARG A 106 -5.13 9.12 6.99
N HIS A 107 -4.59 9.90 7.93
CA HIS A 107 -3.16 10.20 8.00
C HIS A 107 -2.30 8.94 8.07
N TRP A 108 -2.65 7.99 8.94
CA TRP A 108 -1.88 6.76 9.10
C TRP A 108 -1.99 5.82 7.90
N ILE A 109 -3.15 5.74 7.24
CA ILE A 109 -3.29 5.00 5.98
C ILE A 109 -2.43 5.64 4.87
N GLU A 110 -2.43 6.97 4.78
CA GLU A 110 -1.61 7.67 3.78
C GLU A 110 -0.12 7.52 4.06
N ARG A 111 0.29 7.57 5.33
CA ARG A 111 1.68 7.34 5.74
C ARG A 111 2.13 5.90 5.47
N TYR A 112 1.25 4.93 5.74
CA TYR A 112 1.44 3.54 5.37
C TYR A 112 1.67 3.39 3.86
N ARG A 113 0.79 3.99 3.05
CA ARG A 113 0.87 3.99 1.58
C ARG A 113 2.18 4.61 1.10
N GLY A 114 2.53 5.79 1.60
CA GLY A 114 3.80 6.44 1.25
C GLY A 114 5.01 5.57 1.58
N SER A 115 4.99 4.90 2.75
CA SER A 115 6.12 4.06 3.19
C SER A 115 6.34 2.84 2.30
N ILE A 116 5.26 2.17 1.87
CA ILE A 116 5.37 0.99 1.00
C ILE A 116 5.80 1.37 -0.41
N PHE A 117 5.18 2.38 -1.03
CA PHE A 117 5.46 2.74 -2.43
C PHE A 117 6.78 3.47 -2.60
N PHE A 118 7.09 4.43 -1.72
CA PHE A 118 8.40 5.09 -1.76
C PHE A 118 9.54 4.09 -1.57
N GLY A 119 9.39 3.16 -0.61
CA GLY A 119 10.40 2.12 -0.38
C GLY A 119 10.62 1.20 -1.59
N LEU A 120 9.57 0.93 -2.37
CA LEU A 120 9.65 0.13 -3.59
C LEU A 120 10.24 0.91 -4.77
N GLU A 121 9.86 2.18 -4.94
CA GLU A 121 10.35 3.03 -6.05
C GLU A 121 11.86 3.32 -5.97
N LEU A 122 12.47 3.17 -4.79
CA LEU A 122 13.94 3.22 -4.65
C LEU A 122 14.65 2.11 -5.45
N ASP A 123 13.98 0.98 -5.70
CA ASP A 123 14.49 -0.06 -6.60
C ASP A 123 14.17 0.28 -8.07
N THR A 124 14.89 1.28 -8.58
CA THR A 124 14.76 1.78 -9.96
C THR A 124 15.12 0.74 -11.04
N GLN A 125 15.74 -0.39 -10.65
CA GLN A 125 16.08 -1.47 -11.59
C GLN A 125 14.89 -2.38 -11.86
N ASN A 126 14.12 -2.69 -10.82
CA ASN A 126 13.01 -3.64 -10.87
C ASN A 126 11.64 -2.97 -10.92
N VAL A 127 11.50 -1.80 -10.30
CA VAL A 127 10.23 -1.08 -10.22
C VAL A 127 10.16 -0.05 -11.34
N ILE A 128 9.10 -0.17 -12.15
CA ILE A 128 8.76 0.75 -13.24
C ILE A 128 7.39 1.40 -13.01
N PHE A 129 6.92 1.39 -11.77
CA PHE A 129 5.65 1.96 -11.34
C PHE A 129 5.87 3.39 -10.86
N ASP A 130 4.93 4.27 -11.18
CA ASP A 130 4.88 5.65 -10.70
C ASP A 130 3.62 5.82 -9.84
N CYS A 131 3.81 5.85 -8.53
CA CYS A 131 2.72 5.94 -7.56
C CYS A 131 2.01 7.29 -7.58
N TYR A 132 2.71 8.36 -7.95
CA TYR A 132 2.16 9.71 -7.98
C TYR A 132 1.15 9.84 -9.13
N GLN A 133 1.57 9.47 -10.34
CA GLN A 133 0.69 9.47 -11.50
C GLN A 133 -0.49 8.49 -11.36
N TRP A 134 -0.28 7.36 -10.68
CA TRP A 134 -1.35 6.40 -10.45
C TRP A 134 -2.37 6.90 -9.43
N GLY A 135 -1.91 7.47 -8.31
CA GLY A 135 -2.75 8.04 -7.28
C GLY A 135 -3.68 9.14 -7.80
N GLU A 136 -3.15 10.05 -8.64
CA GLU A 136 -3.96 11.11 -9.27
C GLU A 136 -5.07 10.54 -10.17
N LYS A 137 -4.79 9.50 -10.95
CA LYS A 137 -5.78 8.85 -11.82
C LYS A 137 -6.89 8.20 -11.01
N VAL A 138 -6.56 7.50 -9.92
CA VAL A 138 -7.56 6.82 -9.07
C VAL A 138 -8.39 7.86 -8.31
N GLN A 139 -7.76 8.87 -7.70
CA GLN A 139 -8.48 9.92 -6.99
C GLN A 139 -9.40 10.72 -7.93
N GLY A 140 -8.93 11.02 -9.15
CA GLY A 140 -9.74 11.65 -10.19
C GLY A 140 -10.93 10.81 -10.66
N ALA A 141 -10.83 9.47 -10.60
CA ALA A 141 -11.93 8.57 -10.90
C ALA A 141 -12.94 8.46 -9.74
N LEU A 142 -12.48 8.54 -8.49
CA LEU A 142 -13.34 8.49 -7.30
C LEU A 142 -14.13 9.79 -7.06
N ASN A 143 -13.68 10.91 -7.62
CA ASN A 143 -14.32 12.22 -7.51
C ASN A 143 -15.33 12.52 -8.65
N ARG A 144 -15.52 11.60 -9.60
CA ARG A 144 -16.50 11.69 -10.70
C ARG A 144 -17.75 10.89 -10.37
#